data_AF-A0A162CDS6-F1
#
_entry.id   AF-A0A162CDS6-F1
#
_cell.length_a   1.000
_cell.length_b   1.000
_cell.length_c   1.000
_cell.angle_alpha   90.00
_cell.angle_beta   90.00
_cell.angle_gamma   90.00
#
_symmetry.space_group_name_H-M   'P 1'
#
loop_
_entity.id
_entity.type
_entity.pdbx_description
1 polymer ?
#
loop_
_entity_poly.entity_id
_entity_poly.type
_entity_poly.pdbx_seq_one_letter_code
_entity_poly.pdbx_strand_id
1 'polypeptide(L)'
;MSVISNVIRSLKKAVYSDCEWLRCYEVEALTAFYLHITEEDKGKLIQQFKRLDMMERSKSGKLLQIFDGLDTVRKKWPKEIKIYPDEPISGYKFALEKAGKEYAKFVLFLGRGGIGEIQFEKMPSKYQSKVAKVVDIQVLLSKAKELSCETTYVFKGVVTDEEEQRLEEDLHGG
;
A
#
# COMPACT_ATOMS: atom_id res chain seq x y z
N MET A 1 10.75 -13.65 19.59
CA MET A 1 9.34 -14.08 19.42
C MET A 1 9.17 -15.47 20.00
N SER A 2 8.00 -15.79 20.59
CA SER A 2 7.76 -17.14 21.14
C SER A 2 7.48 -18.15 20.02
N VAL A 3 7.70 -19.44 20.29
CA VAL A 3 7.41 -20.54 19.37
C VAL A 3 5.93 -20.52 18.94
N ILE A 4 5.02 -20.21 19.87
CA ILE A 4 3.58 -20.13 19.62
C ILE A 4 3.25 -19.03 18.61
N SER A 5 3.88 -17.85 18.73
CA SER A 5 3.68 -16.75 17.77
C SER A 5 4.13 -17.13 16.36
N ASN A 6 5.24 -17.87 16.23
CA ASN A 6 5.71 -18.33 14.91
C ASN A 6 4.76 -19.35 14.29
N VAL A 7 4.20 -20.28 15.09
CA VAL A 7 3.22 -21.27 14.61
C VAL A 7 1.93 -20.59 14.14
N ILE A 8 1.38 -19.64 14.91
CA ILE A 8 0.18 -18.88 14.52
C ILE A 8 0.42 -18.10 13.22
N ARG A 9 1.60 -17.46 13.11
CA ARG A 9 1.97 -16.71 11.91
C ARG A 9 2.07 -17.62 10.68
N SER A 10 2.69 -18.79 10.80
CA SER A 10 2.76 -19.77 9.71
C SER A 10 1.39 -20.32 9.30
N LEU A 11 0.50 -20.58 10.26
CA LEU A 11 -0.88 -21.00 9.97
C LEU A 11 -1.64 -19.93 9.19
N LYS A 12 -1.54 -18.67 9.61
CA LYS A 12 -2.13 -17.55 8.86
C LYS A 12 -1.54 -17.45 7.45
N LYS A 13 -0.21 -17.57 7.29
CA LYS A 13 0.42 -17.59 5.95
C LYS A 13 -0.14 -18.70 5.05
N ALA A 14 -0.42 -19.88 5.62
CA ALA A 14 -1.01 -20.99 4.87
C ALA A 14 -2.45 -20.72 4.43
N VAL A 15 -3.25 -19.99 5.23
CA VAL A 15 -4.58 -19.50 4.83
C VAL A 15 -4.46 -18.46 3.69
N TYR A 16 -3.42 -17.64 3.76
CA TYR A 16 -3.12 -16.59 2.80
C TYR A 16 -2.15 -17.06 1.70
N SER A 17 -2.35 -18.24 1.11
CA SER A 17 -1.33 -19.00 0.35
C SER A 17 -0.71 -18.36 -0.92
N ASP A 18 -1.26 -17.26 -1.46
CA ASP A 18 -0.67 -16.47 -2.57
C ASP A 18 -0.35 -15.01 -2.17
N CYS A 19 -0.25 -14.75 -0.85
CA CYS A 19 -0.32 -13.43 -0.25
C CYS A 19 1.03 -12.80 0.12
N GLU A 20 2.11 -13.23 -0.51
CA GLU A 20 3.41 -12.60 -0.31
C GLU A 20 3.86 -11.76 -1.51
N TRP A 21 3.31 -11.97 -2.71
CA TRP A 21 3.81 -11.37 -3.96
C TRP A 21 2.97 -10.22 -4.49
N LEU A 22 3.53 -9.02 -4.48
CA LEU A 22 2.95 -7.81 -5.08
C LEU A 22 3.07 -7.83 -6.60
N ARG A 23 2.04 -7.28 -7.25
CA ARG A 23 1.93 -7.02 -8.68
C ARG A 23 2.74 -5.76 -9.03
N CYS A 24 3.20 -5.62 -10.27
CA CYS A 24 4.02 -4.45 -10.65
C CYS A 24 3.35 -3.11 -10.30
N TYR A 25 2.06 -2.96 -10.56
CA TYR A 25 1.36 -1.69 -10.31
C TYR A 25 1.10 -1.40 -8.82
N GLU A 26 1.08 -2.42 -7.98
CA GLU A 26 1.00 -2.25 -6.52
C GLU A 26 2.33 -1.75 -5.97
N VAL A 27 3.44 -2.26 -6.50
CA VAL A 27 4.79 -1.74 -6.20
C VAL A 27 4.92 -0.30 -6.68
N GLU A 28 4.45 0.02 -7.89
CA GLU A 28 4.45 1.39 -8.42
C GLU A 28 3.56 2.32 -7.57
N ALA A 29 2.42 1.85 -7.07
CA ALA A 29 1.55 2.63 -6.18
C ALA A 29 2.24 2.96 -4.84
N LEU A 30 2.88 1.97 -4.21
CA LEU A 30 3.69 2.18 -3.00
C LEU A 30 4.87 3.11 -3.24
N THR A 31 5.50 3.00 -4.42
CA THR A 31 6.61 3.86 -4.83
C THR A 31 6.17 5.30 -5.04
N ALA A 32 5.02 5.51 -5.70
CA ALA A 32 4.43 6.83 -5.87
C ALA A 32 4.21 7.52 -4.53
N PHE A 33 3.60 6.82 -3.57
CA PHE A 33 3.39 7.36 -2.22
C PHE A 33 4.70 7.66 -1.50
N TYR A 34 5.65 6.72 -1.51
CA TYR A 34 6.97 6.91 -0.91
C TYR A 34 7.68 8.16 -1.45
N LEU A 35 7.60 8.43 -2.76
CA LEU A 35 8.25 9.58 -3.37
C LEU A 35 7.59 10.93 -3.03
N HIS A 36 6.31 10.93 -2.62
CA HIS A 36 5.55 12.14 -2.31
C HIS A 36 5.59 12.55 -0.82
N ILE A 37 6.04 11.68 0.08
CA ILE A 37 6.20 11.99 1.51
C ILE A 37 7.60 12.57 1.81
N THR A 38 7.74 13.20 2.98
CA THR A 38 9.00 13.80 3.44
C THR A 38 10.08 12.75 3.70
N GLU A 39 11.36 13.13 3.72
CA GLU A 39 12.45 12.19 4.07
C GLU A 39 12.32 11.61 5.48
N GLU A 40 11.79 12.38 6.45
CA GLU A 40 11.48 11.88 7.79
C GLU A 40 10.42 10.76 7.73
N ASP A 41 9.35 11.00 6.98
CA ASP A 41 8.23 10.08 6.86
C ASP A 41 8.57 8.85 6.00
N LYS A 42 9.49 8.97 5.03
CA LYS A 42 10.10 7.82 4.34
C LYS A 42 10.73 6.87 5.34
N GLY A 43 11.45 7.39 6.33
CA GLY A 43 12.03 6.60 7.42
C GLY A 43 10.96 5.83 8.21
N LYS A 44 9.84 6.50 8.55
CA LYS A 44 8.69 5.86 9.23
C LYS A 44 8.06 4.78 8.37
N LEU A 45 7.87 5.04 7.08
CA LEU A 45 7.28 4.10 6.13
C LEU A 45 8.13 2.83 5.98
N ILE A 46 9.44 2.98 5.81
CA ILE A 46 10.38 1.85 5.76
C ILE A 46 10.32 1.02 7.04
N GLN A 47 10.20 1.65 8.22
CA GLN A 47 10.07 0.94 9.50
C GLN A 47 8.74 0.18 9.63
N GLN A 48 7.66 0.65 9.01
CA GLN A 48 6.41 -0.10 8.94
C GLN A 48 6.58 -1.35 8.08
N PHE A 49 7.14 -1.22 6.87
CA PHE A 49 7.34 -2.36 5.96
C PHE A 49 8.26 -3.45 6.51
N LYS A 50 9.21 -3.12 7.41
CA LYS A 50 10.00 -4.12 8.15
C LYS A 50 9.18 -5.14 8.93
N ARG A 51 7.93 -4.81 9.26
CA ARG A 51 7.06 -5.61 10.12
C ARG A 51 5.92 -6.28 9.37
N LEU A 52 5.54 -5.71 8.23
CA LEU A 52 4.50 -6.23 7.35
C LEU A 52 5.03 -7.41 6.54
N ASP A 53 4.28 -8.50 6.50
CA ASP A 53 4.66 -9.70 5.75
C ASP A 53 3.47 -10.46 5.14
N MET A 54 2.28 -9.90 5.27
CA MET A 54 1.05 -10.43 4.69
C MET A 54 0.34 -9.32 3.93
N MET A 55 -0.47 -9.75 2.98
CA MET A 55 -1.44 -8.89 2.32
C MET A 55 -2.72 -9.68 2.03
N GLU A 56 -3.79 -8.97 1.76
CA GLU A 56 -5.04 -9.55 1.31
C GLU A 56 -5.54 -8.75 0.10
N ARG A 57 -6.04 -9.47 -0.91
CA ARG A 57 -6.66 -8.86 -2.07
C ARG A 57 -8.12 -9.25 -2.13
N SER A 58 -8.96 -8.26 -2.38
CA SER A 58 -10.34 -8.50 -2.80
C SER A 58 -10.39 -9.38 -4.05
N LYS A 59 -11.49 -10.11 -4.25
CA LYS A 59 -11.70 -10.97 -5.42
C LYS A 59 -11.56 -10.23 -6.75
N SER A 60 -12.00 -8.96 -6.78
CA SER A 60 -11.87 -8.09 -7.96
C SER A 60 -10.44 -7.59 -8.18
N GLY A 61 -9.57 -7.69 -7.17
CA GLY A 61 -8.23 -7.11 -7.17
C GLY A 61 -8.19 -5.59 -6.97
N LYS A 62 -9.35 -4.94 -6.75
CA LYS A 62 -9.45 -3.49 -6.53
C LYS A 62 -8.90 -3.06 -5.18
N LEU A 63 -9.11 -3.84 -4.14
CA LEU A 63 -8.57 -3.58 -2.80
C LEU A 63 -7.35 -4.47 -2.52
N LEU A 64 -6.28 -3.85 -2.05
CA LEU A 64 -5.11 -4.49 -1.46
C LEU A 64 -4.92 -3.97 -0.04
N GLN A 65 -4.90 -4.87 0.94
CA GLN A 65 -4.57 -4.56 2.33
C GLN A 65 -3.22 -5.17 2.67
N ILE A 66 -2.36 -4.46 3.41
CA ILE A 66 -1.05 -4.97 3.84
C ILE A 66 -1.00 -4.93 5.37
N PHE A 67 -0.61 -6.03 6.00
CA PHE A 67 -0.67 -6.15 7.45
C PHE A 67 0.42 -7.06 8.02
N ASP A 68 0.59 -6.96 9.33
CA ASP A 68 1.38 -7.92 10.11
C ASP A 68 0.46 -9.09 10.47
N GLY A 69 0.84 -10.32 10.14
CA GLY A 69 0.04 -11.50 10.45
C GLY A 69 -0.34 -11.69 11.91
N LEU A 70 0.39 -11.08 12.85
CA LEU A 70 0.05 -11.14 14.26
C LEU A 70 -0.87 -10.01 14.74
N ASP A 71 -1.10 -8.97 13.91
CA ASP A 71 -1.94 -7.78 14.17
C ASP A 71 -1.66 -7.05 15.51
N THR A 72 -0.52 -7.36 16.14
CA THR A 72 -0.16 -6.83 17.46
C THR A 72 0.43 -5.42 17.40
N VAL A 73 0.65 -4.89 16.20
CA VAL A 73 1.63 -3.81 15.99
C VAL A 73 1.02 -2.51 15.53
N ARG A 74 -0.20 -2.49 14.95
CA ARG A 74 -0.90 -1.23 14.61
C ARG A 74 -0.98 -0.27 15.81
N LYS A 75 -1.17 -0.80 17.02
CA LYS A 75 -1.20 -0.03 18.28
C LYS A 75 0.15 0.59 18.69
N LYS A 76 1.25 0.16 18.09
CA LYS A 76 2.63 0.58 18.40
C LYS A 76 3.30 1.26 17.20
N TRP A 77 2.54 1.65 16.19
CA TRP A 77 3.09 2.36 15.05
C TRP A 77 3.56 3.75 15.47
N PRO A 78 4.62 4.28 14.83
CA PRO A 78 4.96 5.69 14.93
C PRO A 78 3.73 6.55 14.63
N LYS A 79 3.75 7.82 15.04
CA LYS A 79 2.72 8.79 14.64
C LYS A 79 2.50 8.74 13.12
N GLU A 80 1.27 9.01 12.73
CA GLU A 80 0.78 8.94 11.34
C GLU A 80 1.74 9.59 10.34
N ILE A 81 2.02 8.86 9.26
CA ILE A 81 2.72 9.36 8.08
C ILE A 81 1.75 10.32 7.40
N LYS A 82 2.14 11.56 7.10
CA LYS A 82 1.23 12.51 6.47
C LYS A 82 1.90 13.20 5.29
N ILE A 83 1.13 13.44 4.23
CA ILE A 83 1.54 14.38 3.17
C ILE A 83 1.24 15.82 3.62
N TYR A 84 0.12 16.03 4.32
CA TYR A 84 -0.27 17.30 4.92
C TYR A 84 -0.20 17.17 6.45
N PRO A 85 0.82 17.74 7.12
CA PRO A 85 1.09 17.47 8.53
C PRO A 85 -0.02 17.97 9.48
N ASP A 86 -0.68 19.07 9.11
CA ASP A 86 -1.63 19.79 9.96
C ASP A 86 -3.08 19.30 9.83
N GLU A 87 -3.37 18.43 8.86
CA GLU A 87 -4.72 17.95 8.58
C GLU A 87 -4.85 16.45 8.91
N PRO A 88 -5.97 16.01 9.50
CA PRO A 88 -6.31 14.60 9.58
C PRO A 88 -6.86 14.15 8.23
N ILE A 89 -6.11 13.33 7.51
CA ILE A 89 -6.47 12.88 6.16
C ILE A 89 -6.43 11.36 6.12
N SER A 90 -7.58 10.75 5.81
CA SER A 90 -7.74 9.30 5.74
C SER A 90 -7.17 8.70 4.46
N GLY A 91 -7.24 9.42 3.32
CA GLY A 91 -6.85 8.91 2.02
C GLY A 91 -6.15 9.91 1.10
N TYR A 92 -5.20 9.40 0.31
CA TYR A 92 -4.42 10.15 -0.68
C TYR A 92 -4.61 9.56 -2.07
N LYS A 93 -4.98 10.40 -3.04
CA LYS A 93 -5.31 9.99 -4.40
C LYS A 93 -4.13 10.21 -5.33
N PHE A 94 -3.84 9.19 -6.14
CA PHE A 94 -2.74 9.18 -7.08
C PHE A 94 -3.17 8.62 -8.43
N ALA A 95 -2.43 9.01 -9.45
CA ALA A 95 -2.45 8.38 -10.76
C ALA A 95 -1.04 7.99 -11.18
N LEU A 96 -0.95 6.91 -11.94
CA LEU A 96 0.27 6.48 -12.60
C LEU A 96 0.10 6.68 -14.11
N GLU A 97 1.04 7.37 -14.74
CA GLU A 97 1.00 7.67 -16.17
C GLU A 97 2.17 7.00 -16.89
N LYS A 98 1.89 6.42 -18.07
CA LYS A 98 2.90 5.84 -18.98
C LYS A 98 2.67 6.39 -20.38
N ALA A 99 3.72 6.90 -21.01
CA ALA A 99 3.63 7.57 -22.33
C ALA A 99 2.50 8.62 -22.40
N GLY A 100 2.34 9.42 -21.33
CA GLY A 100 1.32 10.47 -21.23
C GLY A 100 -0.12 9.99 -21.07
N LYS A 101 -0.34 8.70 -20.79
CA LYS A 101 -1.67 8.13 -20.54
C LYS A 101 -1.78 7.59 -19.13
N GLU A 102 -2.87 7.92 -18.45
CA GLU A 102 -3.20 7.34 -17.16
C GLU A 102 -3.41 5.82 -17.30
N TYR A 103 -2.52 5.07 -16.67
CA TYR A 103 -2.46 3.61 -16.73
C TYR A 103 -3.04 2.95 -15.47
N ALA A 104 -2.95 3.63 -14.32
CA ALA A 104 -3.61 3.22 -13.08
C ALA A 104 -4.04 4.45 -12.27
N LYS A 105 -5.11 4.31 -11.49
CA LYS A 105 -5.60 5.31 -10.53
C LYS A 105 -5.93 4.62 -9.23
N PHE A 106 -5.47 5.18 -8.11
CA PHE A 106 -5.65 4.57 -6.81
C PHE A 106 -5.71 5.59 -5.69
N VAL A 107 -6.29 5.14 -4.59
CA VAL A 107 -6.31 5.81 -3.29
C VAL A 107 -5.49 4.97 -2.33
N LEU A 108 -4.62 5.62 -1.57
CA LEU A 108 -3.90 5.01 -0.46
C LEU A 108 -4.47 5.54 0.84
N PHE A 109 -5.01 4.64 1.65
CA PHE A 109 -5.60 4.97 2.94
C PHE A 109 -4.61 4.70 4.07
N LEU A 110 -4.57 5.64 5.01
CA LEU A 110 -3.78 5.56 6.22
C LEU A 110 -4.71 5.37 7.42
N GLY A 111 -4.33 4.47 8.33
CA GLY A 111 -5.11 4.19 9.52
C GLY A 111 -4.20 3.92 10.71
N ARG A 112 -4.47 4.59 11.83
CA ARG A 112 -3.82 4.36 13.13
C ARG A 112 -2.28 4.29 13.05
N GLY A 113 -1.68 5.25 12.36
CA GLY A 113 -0.22 5.42 12.35
C GLY A 113 0.52 4.88 11.12
N GLY A 114 -0.17 4.44 10.06
CA GLY A 114 0.50 3.86 8.89
C GLY A 114 -0.41 3.39 7.77
N ILE A 115 0.17 2.76 6.74
CA ILE A 115 -0.56 2.30 5.56
C ILE A 115 -1.53 1.18 5.96
N GLY A 116 -2.81 1.41 5.69
CA GLY A 116 -3.85 0.39 5.85
C GLY A 116 -4.07 -0.39 4.55
N GLU A 117 -4.32 0.36 3.47
CA GLU A 117 -4.83 -0.24 2.24
C GLU A 117 -4.62 0.65 1.01
N ILE A 118 -4.69 0.01 -0.15
CA ILE A 118 -4.68 0.63 -1.47
C ILE A 118 -5.95 0.20 -2.19
N GLN A 119 -6.76 1.17 -2.61
CA GLN A 119 -7.93 0.94 -3.43
C GLN A 119 -7.71 1.47 -4.84
N PHE A 120 -7.78 0.58 -5.83
CA PHE A 120 -7.61 0.89 -7.24
C PHE A 120 -8.97 1.22 -7.88
N GLU A 121 -9.14 2.48 -8.25
CA GLU A 121 -10.26 2.94 -9.08
C GLU A 121 -10.09 2.48 -10.53
N LYS A 122 -8.84 2.45 -11.00
CA LYS A 122 -8.48 2.01 -12.35
C LYS A 122 -7.23 1.15 -12.30
N MET A 123 -7.36 -0.08 -12.79
CA MET A 123 -6.27 -1.04 -12.85
C MET A 123 -5.76 -1.23 -14.28
N PRO A 124 -4.49 -1.61 -14.45
CA PRO A 124 -3.94 -1.98 -15.74
C PRO A 124 -4.55 -3.31 -16.21
N SER A 125 -4.84 -3.43 -17.50
CA SER A 125 -5.40 -4.67 -18.08
C SER A 125 -4.37 -5.81 -18.17
N LYS A 126 -3.08 -5.49 -18.26
CA LYS A 126 -1.97 -6.46 -18.32
C LYS A 126 -0.88 -6.03 -17.35
N TYR A 127 -0.48 -6.93 -16.47
CA TYR A 127 0.55 -6.68 -15.46
C TYR A 127 1.27 -7.96 -15.06
N GLN A 128 2.46 -7.83 -14.48
CA GLN A 128 3.18 -8.94 -13.87
C GLN A 128 2.65 -9.19 -12.47
N SER A 129 2.17 -10.40 -12.21
CA SER A 129 1.47 -10.73 -10.96
C SER A 129 2.39 -11.04 -9.78
N LYS A 130 3.66 -11.37 -10.02
CA LYS A 130 4.64 -11.73 -8.99
C LYS A 130 5.96 -11.00 -9.20
N VAL A 131 6.04 -9.77 -8.70
CA VAL A 131 7.21 -8.88 -8.91
C VAL A 131 8.07 -8.77 -7.67
N ALA A 132 7.46 -8.50 -6.52
CA ALA A 132 8.18 -8.28 -5.27
C ALA A 132 7.47 -8.97 -4.13
N LYS A 133 8.22 -9.54 -3.17
CA LYS A 133 7.59 -9.97 -1.94
C LYS A 133 7.32 -8.78 -1.03
N VAL A 134 6.25 -8.81 -0.23
CA VAL A 134 5.91 -7.75 0.76
C VAL A 134 7.12 -7.44 1.65
N VAL A 135 7.83 -8.48 2.10
CA VAL A 135 9.03 -8.36 2.95
C VAL A 135 10.21 -7.62 2.29
N ASP A 136 10.25 -7.58 0.96
CA ASP A 136 11.33 -6.96 0.18
C ASP A 136 11.02 -5.50 -0.20
N ILE A 137 9.78 -5.04 0.03
CA ILE A 137 9.34 -3.69 -0.38
C ILE A 137 10.20 -2.59 0.21
N GLN A 138 10.61 -2.73 1.46
CA GLN A 138 11.50 -1.77 2.10
C GLN A 138 12.80 -1.54 1.31
N VAL A 139 13.37 -2.60 0.73
CA VAL A 139 14.63 -2.53 -0.02
C VAL A 139 14.39 -1.83 -1.35
N LEU A 140 13.27 -2.15 -2.00
CA LEU A 140 12.85 -1.53 -3.25
C LEU A 140 12.60 -0.03 -3.08
N LEU A 141 11.82 0.36 -2.05
CA LEU A 141 11.51 1.77 -1.78
C LEU A 141 12.76 2.57 -1.42
N SER A 142 13.70 1.99 -0.67
CA SER A 142 14.97 2.64 -0.33
C SER A 142 15.80 2.98 -1.58
N LYS A 143 15.60 2.24 -2.68
CA LYS A 143 16.26 2.44 -3.98
C LYS A 143 15.38 3.14 -5.02
N ALA A 144 14.19 3.61 -4.64
CA ALA A 144 13.21 4.14 -5.59
C ALA A 144 13.74 5.29 -6.46
N LYS A 145 14.67 6.11 -5.94
CA LYS A 145 15.29 7.22 -6.68
C LYS A 145 16.28 6.78 -7.77
N GLU A 146 16.74 5.54 -7.72
CA GLU A 146 17.70 4.96 -8.67
C GLU A 146 17.01 4.23 -9.83
N LEU A 147 15.69 4.04 -9.76
CA LEU A 147 14.92 3.36 -10.80
C LEU A 147 14.72 4.29 -12.00
N SER A 148 15.11 3.84 -13.20
CA SER A 148 14.75 4.51 -14.44
C SER A 148 13.23 4.41 -14.64
N CYS A 149 12.49 5.46 -14.29
CA CYS A 149 11.03 5.39 -14.30
C CYS A 149 10.48 5.80 -15.67
N GLU A 150 10.01 4.81 -16.44
CA GLU A 150 9.09 5.04 -17.57
C GLU A 150 7.71 5.54 -17.11
N THR A 151 7.43 5.41 -15.81
CA THR A 151 6.18 5.78 -15.14
C THR A 151 6.31 7.14 -14.49
N THR A 152 5.37 8.03 -14.76
CA THR A 152 5.20 9.29 -14.04
C THR A 152 4.19 9.09 -12.90
N TYR A 153 4.54 9.57 -11.71
CA TYR A 153 3.71 9.52 -10.51
C TYR A 153 3.02 10.87 -10.31
N VAL A 154 1.69 10.88 -10.29
CA VAL A 154 0.91 12.13 -10.19
C VAL A 154 0.05 12.11 -8.94
N PHE A 155 0.30 13.05 -8.02
CA PHE A 155 -0.60 13.30 -6.90
C PHE A 155 -1.84 14.06 -7.37
N LYS A 156 -3.02 13.51 -7.07
CA LYS A 156 -4.32 14.06 -7.51
C LYS A 156 -5.08 14.78 -6.39
N GLY A 157 -4.65 14.63 -5.13
CA GLY A 157 -5.25 15.29 -3.98
C GLY A 157 -5.59 14.32 -2.85
N VAL A 158 -6.49 14.75 -1.99
CA VAL A 158 -6.91 14.05 -0.77
C VAL A 158 -8.33 13.54 -0.96
N VAL A 159 -8.70 12.48 -0.25
CA VAL A 159 -10.05 11.92 -0.27
C VAL A 159 -10.93 12.70 0.70
N THR A 160 -12.12 13.08 0.26
CA THR A 160 -13.15 13.67 1.13
C THR A 160 -14.00 12.58 1.76
N ASP A 161 -14.70 12.89 2.87
CA ASP A 161 -15.62 11.94 3.52
C ASP A 161 -16.66 11.35 2.55
N GLU A 162 -17.21 12.17 1.66
CA GLU A 162 -18.15 11.74 0.61
C GLU A 162 -17.50 10.83 -0.44
N GLU A 163 -16.21 11.02 -0.74
CA GLU A 163 -15.46 10.12 -1.62
C GLU A 163 -15.13 8.80 -0.93
N GLU A 164 -14.75 8.83 0.35
CA GLU A 164 -14.49 7.64 1.16
C GLU A 164 -15.73 6.74 1.23
N GLN A 165 -16.90 7.31 1.54
CA GLN A 165 -18.15 6.55 1.57
C GLN A 165 -18.48 5.91 0.21
N ARG A 166 -18.31 6.64 -0.90
CA ARG A 166 -18.54 6.08 -2.24
C ARG A 166 -17.58 4.94 -2.58
N LEU A 167 -16.32 5.07 -2.16
CA LEU A 167 -15.31 4.04 -2.35
C LEU A 167 -15.63 2.78 -1.54
N GLU A 168 -16.18 2.92 -0.33
CA GLU A 168 -16.67 1.79 0.46
C GLU A 168 -17.88 1.11 -0.20
N GLU A 169 -18.86 1.89 -0.66
CA GLU A 169 -20.03 1.38 -1.37
C GLU A 169 -19.65 0.58 -2.63
N ASP A 170 -18.68 1.08 -3.41
CA ASP A 170 -18.14 0.41 -4.60
C ASP A 170 -17.45 -0.93 -4.31
N LEU A 171 -16.92 -1.13 -3.11
CA LEU A 171 -16.32 -2.40 -2.68
C LEU A 171 -17.38 -3.43 -2.28
N HIS A 172 -18.52 -2.97 -1.74
CA HIS A 172 -19.60 -3.82 -1.26
C HIS A 172 -20.69 -4.10 -2.30
N GLY A 173 -20.82 -3.26 -3.33
CA GLY A 173 -21.79 -3.41 -4.41
C GLY A 173 -21.37 -4.32 -5.57
N GLY A 174 -20.18 -4.92 -5.52
CA GLY A 174 -19.57 -5.72 -6.60
C GLY A 174 -19.63 -7.24 -6.43
#